data_AF-A0A1Y9IZS3-F1
#
_entry.id   AF-A0A1Y9IZS3-F1
#
_cell.length_a   1.000
_cell.length_b   1.000
_cell.length_c   1.000
_cell.angle_alpha   90.00
_cell.angle_beta   90.00
_cell.angle_gamma   90.00
#
_symmetry.space_group_name_H-M   'P 1'
#
loop_
_entity.id
_entity.type
_entity.pdbx_description
1 polymer ?
#
loop_
_entity_poly.entity_id
_entity_poly.type
_entity_poly.pdbx_seq_one_letter_code
_entity_poly.pdbx_strand_id
1 'polypeptide(L)'
;MVSAPTCVRKRTLDFSCKYRNLNKFSTDVEHFLETYDQIVQHSLAYHRSFRRHLKQLYECVVELLQKFQHIQSSGTKGQLYMEKYCCGVLFDDCEELKRHYFEFHNFARLIHPSIVELRSGHGKLQFFHRRVQEYTFYGTEFTAVLVMNLKKIANNLYATLERGPKW
;
A
#
# COMPACT_ATOMS: atom_id res chain seq x y z
N MET A 1 31.20 -8.60 7.37
CA MET A 1 30.72 -7.88 6.17
C MET A 1 29.45 -7.16 6.55
N VAL A 2 29.51 -5.83 6.70
CA VAL A 2 28.37 -5.01 7.07
C VAL A 2 27.68 -4.59 5.78
N SER A 3 26.58 -5.24 5.44
CA SER A 3 25.75 -4.84 4.31
C SER A 3 25.11 -3.48 4.64
N ALA A 4 25.36 -2.49 3.79
CA ALA A 4 24.84 -1.14 3.96
C ALA A 4 23.30 -1.14 4.09
N PRO A 5 22.70 -0.34 4.99
CA PRO A 5 21.26 -0.26 5.11
C PRO A 5 20.71 0.49 3.90
N THR A 6 20.18 -0.24 2.91
CA THR A 6 19.37 0.33 1.83
C THR A 6 17.98 0.71 2.35
N CYS A 7 17.91 1.68 3.26
CA CYS A 7 16.64 2.29 3.67
C CYS A 7 16.26 3.39 2.66
N VAL A 8 15.69 2.99 1.51
CA VAL A 8 15.42 3.94 0.42
C VAL A 8 14.06 4.65 0.55
N ARG A 9 13.16 4.30 1.49
CA ARG A 9 11.80 4.90 1.48
C ARG A 9 11.23 5.28 2.86
N LYS A 10 11.04 6.60 3.00
CA LYS A 10 10.36 7.31 4.12
C LYS A 10 8.85 6.99 4.17
N ARG A 11 8.33 6.71 5.37
CA ARG A 11 6.92 6.33 5.65
C ARG A 11 5.94 7.50 5.58
N THR A 12 4.66 7.18 5.31
CA THR A 12 3.51 8.07 5.53
C THR A 12 2.59 7.56 6.66
N LEU A 13 2.83 6.35 7.16
CA LEU A 13 2.11 5.76 8.28
C LEU A 13 2.80 6.13 9.60
N ASP A 14 1.98 6.52 10.58
CA ASP A 14 2.41 6.94 11.91
C ASP A 14 2.49 5.73 12.83
N PHE A 15 3.70 5.30 13.19
CA PHE A 15 3.91 4.15 14.07
C PHE A 15 3.21 4.30 15.44
N SER A 16 2.95 5.53 15.89
CA SER A 16 2.33 5.81 17.18
C SER A 16 0.80 5.62 17.21
N CYS A 17 0.14 5.48 16.05
CA CYS A 17 -1.32 5.40 15.99
C CYS A 17 -1.87 4.48 14.90
N LYS A 18 -1.81 3.16 15.18
CA LYS A 18 -2.31 2.06 14.34
C LYS A 18 -3.75 2.26 13.81
N TYR A 19 -4.68 2.69 14.67
CA TYR A 19 -6.06 2.95 14.26
C TYR A 19 -6.22 4.16 13.33
N ARG A 20 -5.41 5.20 13.50
CA ARG A 20 -5.39 6.35 12.58
C ARG A 20 -4.88 5.95 11.20
N ASN A 21 -3.87 5.06 11.15
CA ASN A 21 -3.37 4.51 9.90
C ASN A 21 -4.43 3.66 9.19
N LEU A 22 -5.12 2.79 9.94
CA LEU A 22 -6.24 2.01 9.44
C LEU A 22 -7.34 2.91 8.85
N ASN A 23 -7.76 3.95 9.56
CA ASN A 23 -8.78 4.87 9.09
C ASN A 23 -8.37 5.57 7.80
N LYS A 24 -7.15 6.14 7.76
CA LYS A 24 -6.63 6.81 6.56
C LYS A 24 -6.57 5.87 5.36
N PHE A 25 -6.02 4.66 5.55
CA PHE A 25 -5.91 3.70 4.46
C PHE A 25 -7.28 3.18 4.01
N SER A 26 -8.22 2.99 4.93
CA SER A 26 -9.61 2.62 4.57
C SER A 26 -10.26 3.70 3.70
N THR A 27 -10.10 4.98 4.05
CA THR A 27 -10.55 6.11 3.23
C THR A 27 -9.85 6.13 1.86
N ASP A 28 -8.54 5.88 1.81
CA ASP A 28 -7.80 5.81 0.54
C ASP A 28 -8.33 4.69 -0.38
N VAL A 29 -8.68 3.53 0.19
CA VAL A 29 -9.25 2.38 -0.53
C VAL A 29 -10.65 2.67 -1.06
N GLU A 30 -11.52 3.26 -0.23
CA GLU A 30 -12.87 3.66 -0.63
C GLU A 30 -12.83 4.68 -1.76
N HIS A 31 -12.02 5.73 -1.60
CA HIS A 31 -11.88 6.77 -2.63
C HIS A 31 -11.30 6.23 -3.95
N PHE A 32 -10.36 5.27 -3.88
CA PHE A 32 -9.82 4.63 -5.09
C PHE A 32 -10.90 3.84 -5.83
N LEU A 33 -11.77 3.12 -5.12
CA LEU A 33 -12.90 2.40 -5.73
C LEU A 33 -13.87 3.36 -6.42
N GLU A 34 -14.24 4.45 -5.76
CA GLU A 34 -15.15 5.46 -6.31
C GLU A 34 -14.61 6.12 -7.58
N THR A 35 -13.30 6.29 -7.66
CA THR A 35 -12.65 6.97 -8.78
C THR A 35 -12.07 6.02 -9.83
N TYR A 36 -12.20 4.70 -9.64
CA TYR A 36 -11.54 3.69 -10.49
C TYR A 36 -11.92 3.80 -11.97
N ASP A 37 -13.21 3.89 -12.27
CA ASP A 37 -13.68 3.95 -13.67
C ASP A 37 -13.16 5.20 -14.38
N GLN A 38 -13.09 6.33 -13.68
CA GLN A 38 -12.48 7.56 -14.19
C GLN A 38 -10.98 7.37 -14.45
N ILE A 39 -10.26 6.68 -13.55
CA ILE A 39 -8.84 6.37 -13.73
C ILE A 39 -8.60 5.54 -14.98
N VAL A 40 -9.44 4.53 -15.22
CA VAL A 40 -9.33 3.64 -16.40
C VAL A 40 -9.66 4.37 -17.70
N GLN A 41 -10.54 5.38 -17.70
CA GLN A 41 -10.77 6.20 -18.90
C GLN A 41 -9.51 6.93 -19.38
N HIS A 42 -8.61 7.30 -18.47
CA HIS A 42 -7.31 7.91 -18.83
C HIS A 42 -6.27 6.91 -19.38
N SER A 43 -6.58 5.61 -19.42
CA SER A 43 -5.66 4.57 -19.91
C SER A 43 -5.23 4.76 -21.37
N LEU A 44 -6.11 5.33 -22.19
CA LEU A 44 -5.86 5.60 -23.60
C LEU A 44 -4.74 6.64 -23.84
N ALA A 45 -4.45 7.50 -22.87
CA ALA A 45 -3.40 8.50 -23.03
C ALA A 45 -1.99 7.95 -22.73
N TYR A 46 -1.86 6.83 -22.00
CA TYR A 46 -0.59 6.35 -21.43
C TYR A 46 -0.38 4.82 -21.57
N HIS A 47 -1.00 4.20 -22.58
CA HIS A 47 -1.22 2.76 -22.78
C HIS A 47 -0.19 1.77 -22.16
N ARG A 48 1.09 1.78 -22.60
CA ARG A 48 2.08 0.78 -22.12
C ARG A 48 2.46 0.96 -20.66
N SER A 49 2.70 2.20 -20.21
CA SER A 49 3.05 2.46 -18.81
C SER A 49 1.85 2.19 -17.91
N PHE A 50 0.64 2.52 -18.35
CA PHE A 50 -0.59 2.29 -17.59
C PHE A 50 -0.82 0.80 -17.29
N ARG A 51 -0.72 -0.08 -18.30
CA ARG A 51 -0.89 -1.54 -18.11
C ARG A 51 0.13 -2.11 -17.13
N ARG A 52 1.40 -1.69 -17.23
CA ARG A 52 2.46 -2.12 -16.30
C ARG A 52 2.14 -1.70 -14.86
N HIS A 53 1.71 -0.46 -14.65
CA HIS A 53 1.35 0.02 -13.31
C HIS A 53 0.11 -0.69 -12.77
N LEU A 54 -0.91 -0.97 -13.59
CA LEU A 54 -2.07 -1.77 -13.18
C LEU A 54 -1.66 -3.16 -12.70
N LYS A 55 -0.77 -3.84 -13.43
CA LYS A 55 -0.26 -5.16 -13.06
C LYS A 55 0.51 -5.12 -11.73
N GLN A 56 1.41 -4.15 -11.58
CA GLN A 56 2.15 -3.96 -10.32
C GLN A 56 1.23 -3.67 -9.14
N LEU A 57 0.21 -2.84 -9.34
CA LEU A 57 -0.80 -2.56 -8.32
C LEU A 57 -1.60 -3.81 -7.98
N TYR A 58 -2.02 -4.61 -8.96
CA TYR A 58 -2.71 -5.87 -8.73
C TYR A 58 -1.87 -6.81 -7.87
N GLU A 59 -0.60 -7.02 -8.23
CA GLU A 59 0.34 -7.86 -7.47
C GLU A 59 0.48 -7.37 -6.02
N CYS A 60 0.64 -6.05 -5.81
CA CYS A 60 0.71 -5.48 -4.46
C CYS A 60 -0.58 -5.65 -3.64
N VAL A 61 -1.76 -5.51 -4.27
CA VAL A 61 -3.05 -5.71 -3.58
C VAL A 61 -3.23 -7.17 -3.19
N VAL A 62 -2.83 -8.12 -4.05
CA VAL A 62 -2.86 -9.55 -3.75
C VAL A 62 -1.91 -9.90 -2.61
N GLU A 63 -0.68 -9.36 -2.61
CA GLU A 63 0.30 -9.53 -1.53
C GLU A 63 -0.27 -9.03 -0.19
N LEU A 64 -0.90 -7.84 -0.18
CA LEU A 64 -1.53 -7.30 1.01
C LEU A 64 -2.67 -8.20 1.54
N LEU A 65 -3.51 -8.73 0.64
CA LEU A 65 -4.58 -9.65 1.01
C LEU A 65 -4.02 -10.96 1.61
N GLN A 66 -2.94 -11.49 1.04
CA GLN A 66 -2.25 -12.67 1.57
C GLN A 66 -1.68 -12.40 2.97
N LYS A 67 -1.08 -11.22 3.19
CA LYS A 67 -0.62 -10.79 4.52
C LYS A 67 -1.76 -10.81 5.55
N PHE A 68 -2.92 -10.23 5.22
CA PHE A 68 -4.07 -10.24 6.14
C PHE A 68 -4.59 -11.65 6.42
N GLN A 69 -4.63 -12.52 5.41
CA GLN A 69 -4.99 -13.92 5.60
C GLN A 69 -3.99 -14.65 6.52
N HIS A 70 -2.69 -14.37 6.37
CA HIS A 70 -1.65 -14.92 7.25
C HIS A 70 -1.81 -14.44 8.70
N ILE A 71 -2.09 -13.15 8.92
CA ILE A 71 -2.37 -12.61 10.25
C ILE A 71 -3.62 -13.26 10.85
N GLN A 72 -4.69 -13.41 10.07
CA GLN A 72 -5.94 -14.01 10.53
C GLN A 72 -5.76 -15.49 10.93
N SER A 73 -4.97 -16.26 10.16
CA SER A 73 -4.72 -17.68 10.43
C SER A 73 -3.72 -17.90 11.58
N SER A 74 -2.74 -17.01 11.73
CA SER A 74 -1.71 -17.09 12.77
C SER A 74 -2.14 -16.51 14.12
N GLY A 75 -3.29 -15.82 14.16
CA GLY A 75 -3.80 -15.14 15.34
C GLY A 75 -2.85 -14.07 15.87
N THR A 76 -2.98 -13.77 17.17
CA THR A 76 -2.26 -12.66 17.82
C THR A 76 -0.73 -12.81 17.74
N LYS A 77 -0.20 -14.04 17.69
CA LYS A 77 1.24 -14.30 17.57
C LYS A 77 1.81 -13.86 16.22
N GLY A 78 1.11 -14.18 15.11
CA GLY A 78 1.53 -13.75 13.78
C GLY A 78 1.43 -12.23 13.60
N GLN A 79 0.41 -11.61 14.21
CA GLN A 79 0.31 -10.15 14.24
C GLN A 79 1.50 -9.52 14.97
N LEU A 80 1.81 -9.95 16.20
CA LEU A 80 2.92 -9.43 16.99
C LEU A 80 4.28 -9.59 16.31
N TYR A 81 4.50 -10.70 15.60
CA TYR A 81 5.70 -10.90 14.79
C TYR A 81 5.82 -9.84 13.69
N MET A 82 4.74 -9.59 12.95
CA MET A 82 4.72 -8.60 11.87
C MET A 82 4.83 -7.16 12.38
N GLU A 83 4.29 -6.86 13.56
CA GLU A 83 4.38 -5.54 14.19
C GLU A 83 5.82 -5.15 14.54
N LYS A 84 6.70 -6.14 14.74
CA LYS A 84 8.11 -5.93 15.04
C LYS A 84 9.01 -5.88 13.80
N TYR A 85 8.44 -5.90 12.60
CA TYR A 85 9.20 -5.95 11.35
C TYR A 85 9.26 -4.58 10.65
N CYS A 86 10.46 -4.19 10.21
CA CYS A 86 10.66 -2.98 9.43
C CYS A 86 11.92 -3.06 8.54
N CYS A 87 11.86 -2.49 7.32
CA CYS A 87 13.02 -2.36 6.43
C CYS A 87 13.73 -3.69 6.10
N GLY A 88 13.01 -4.81 6.10
CA GLY A 88 13.63 -6.12 5.88
C GLY A 88 14.12 -6.81 7.15
N VAL A 89 13.99 -6.16 8.32
CA VAL A 89 14.58 -6.60 9.59
C VAL A 89 13.49 -6.81 10.62
N LEU A 90 13.54 -7.93 11.33
CA LEU A 90 12.74 -8.18 12.52
C LEU A 90 13.49 -7.63 13.73
N PHE A 91 12.80 -6.85 14.56
CA PHE A 91 13.34 -6.31 15.81
C PHE A 91 12.85 -7.17 16.98
N ASP A 92 13.72 -7.50 17.92
CA ASP A 92 13.30 -8.24 19.12
C ASP A 92 12.64 -7.30 20.14
N ASP A 93 13.09 -6.05 20.18
CA ASP A 93 12.65 -5.01 21.10
C ASP A 93 11.81 -3.91 20.42
N CYS A 94 10.74 -3.52 21.10
CA CYS A 94 9.86 -2.44 20.65
C CYS A 94 10.55 -1.07 20.72
N GLU A 95 11.48 -0.83 21.65
CA GLU A 95 12.21 0.44 21.72
C GLU A 95 13.25 0.58 20.61
N GLU A 96 13.91 -0.51 20.21
CA GLU A 96 14.76 -0.52 19.00
C GLU A 96 13.98 -0.20 17.73
N LEU A 97 12.79 -0.81 17.57
CA LEU A 97 11.92 -0.50 16.44
C LEU A 97 11.44 0.95 16.46
N LYS A 98 11.06 1.49 17.64
CA LYS A 98 10.70 2.90 17.77
C LYS A 98 11.86 3.81 17.39
N ARG A 99 13.07 3.53 17.86
CA ARG A 99 14.28 4.31 17.54
C ARG A 99 14.55 4.29 16.04
N HIS A 100 14.49 3.10 15.41
CA HIS A 100 14.59 2.96 13.96
C HIS A 100 13.50 3.75 13.24
N TYR A 101 12.25 3.71 13.73
CA TYR A 101 11.18 4.54 13.18
C TYR A 101 11.51 6.03 13.25
N PHE A 102 11.93 6.53 14.42
CA PHE A 102 12.24 7.94 14.59
C PHE A 102 13.39 8.41 13.71
N GLU A 103 14.43 7.58 13.56
CA GLU A 103 15.64 7.91 12.82
C GLU A 103 15.44 7.85 11.30
N PHE A 104 14.72 6.84 10.80
CA PHE A 104 14.64 6.57 9.35
C PHE A 104 13.29 6.94 8.73
N HIS A 105 12.24 7.12 9.54
CA HIS A 105 10.86 7.19 9.05
C HIS A 105 10.03 8.35 9.59
N ASN A 106 10.32 8.85 10.80
CA ASN A 106 9.61 9.99 11.42
C ASN A 106 10.06 11.34 10.84
N PHE A 107 10.02 11.45 9.52
CA PHE A 107 10.14 12.72 8.83
C PHE A 107 8.76 13.14 8.39
N ALA A 108 8.30 14.30 8.84
CA ALA A 108 7.10 14.93 8.30
C ALA A 108 7.29 15.08 6.78
N ARG A 109 6.58 14.25 6.00
CA ARG A 109 6.62 14.32 4.55
C ARG A 109 5.32 14.91 4.05
N LEU A 110 5.37 16.20 3.71
CA LEU A 110 4.46 16.80 2.74
C LEU A 110 4.88 16.28 1.36
N ILE A 111 4.42 15.09 1.01
CA ILE A 111 4.39 14.71 -0.41
C ILE A 111 3.06 15.20 -0.89
N HIS A 112 3.05 16.45 -1.34
CA HIS A 112 1.99 16.92 -2.20
C HIS A 112 2.41 16.55 -3.62
N PRO A 113 1.98 15.40 -4.18
CA PRO A 113 1.85 15.33 -5.62
C PRO A 113 1.05 16.57 -6.04
N SER A 114 1.45 17.20 -7.15
CA SER A 114 0.76 18.40 -7.61
C SER A 114 -0.73 18.08 -7.81
N ILE A 115 -1.60 19.08 -7.63
CA ILE A 115 -3.05 18.91 -7.86
C ILE A 115 -3.31 18.36 -9.27
N VAL A 116 -2.46 18.70 -10.24
CA VAL A 116 -2.52 18.20 -11.61
C VAL A 116 -2.20 16.70 -11.69
N GLU A 117 -1.14 16.24 -11.03
CA GLU A 117 -0.79 14.81 -10.95
C GLU A 117 -1.90 14.00 -10.28
N LEU A 118 -2.44 14.48 -9.15
CA LEU A 118 -3.58 13.83 -8.46
C LEU A 118 -4.87 13.85 -9.29
N ARG A 119 -5.05 14.83 -10.18
CA ARG A 119 -6.19 14.86 -11.09
C ARG A 119 -6.05 13.84 -12.21
N SER A 120 -4.83 13.55 -12.67
CA SER A 120 -4.59 12.55 -13.70
C SER A 120 -4.88 11.13 -13.20
N GLY A 121 -5.48 10.28 -14.05
CA GLY A 121 -5.69 8.87 -13.70
C GLY A 121 -4.38 8.15 -13.36
N HIS A 122 -3.28 8.50 -14.04
CA HIS A 122 -1.96 7.93 -13.76
C HIS A 122 -1.44 8.27 -12.36
N GLY A 123 -1.55 9.54 -11.94
CA GLY A 123 -1.09 9.96 -10.62
C GLY A 123 -1.95 9.39 -9.49
N LYS A 124 -3.28 9.25 -9.69
CA LYS A 124 -4.15 8.54 -8.74
C LYS A 124 -3.72 7.07 -8.57
N LEU A 125 -3.40 6.39 -9.68
CA LEU A 125 -2.92 5.02 -9.67
C LEU A 125 -1.58 4.87 -8.92
N GLN A 126 -0.62 5.76 -9.19
CA GLN A 126 0.67 5.77 -8.51
C GLN A 126 0.55 6.09 -7.02
N PHE A 127 -0.30 7.04 -6.67
CA PHE A 127 -0.60 7.36 -5.28
C PHE A 127 -1.14 6.14 -4.56
N PHE A 128 -2.19 5.50 -5.10
CA PHE A 128 -2.79 4.34 -4.45
C PHE A 128 -1.84 3.14 -4.36
N HIS A 129 -1.08 2.86 -5.42
CA HIS A 129 -0.03 1.83 -5.40
C HIS A 129 0.95 2.04 -4.25
N ARG A 130 1.38 3.29 -4.05
CA ARG A 130 2.25 3.60 -2.93
C ARG A 130 1.58 3.39 -1.58
N ARG A 131 0.31 3.76 -1.42
CA ARG A 131 -0.44 3.54 -0.18
C ARG A 131 -0.56 2.05 0.15
N VAL A 132 -0.84 1.21 -0.86
CA VAL A 132 -0.88 -0.25 -0.71
C VAL A 132 0.48 -0.80 -0.31
N GLN A 133 1.58 -0.38 -0.95
CA GLN A 133 2.94 -0.81 -0.57
C GLN A 133 3.27 -0.44 0.87
N GLU A 134 3.01 0.81 1.27
CA GLU A 134 3.24 1.27 2.64
C GLU A 134 2.44 0.43 3.65
N TYR A 135 1.17 0.14 3.36
CA TYR A 135 0.35 -0.69 4.24
C TYR A 135 0.81 -2.17 4.26
N THR A 136 1.30 -2.68 3.13
CA THR A 136 1.87 -4.03 3.03
C THR A 136 3.09 -4.18 3.91
N PHE A 137 3.97 -3.19 3.96
CA PHE A 137 5.15 -3.25 4.83
C PHE A 137 4.80 -3.06 6.30
N TYR A 138 3.89 -2.14 6.64
CA TYR A 138 3.78 -1.65 8.03
C TYR A 138 2.41 -1.80 8.67
N GLY A 139 1.33 -1.87 7.90
CA GLY A 139 -0.03 -2.00 8.43
C GLY A 139 -0.33 -3.44 8.86
N THR A 140 -0.85 -3.62 10.07
CA THR A 140 -1.24 -4.96 10.57
C THR A 140 -2.72 -5.05 10.90
N GLU A 141 -3.35 -3.90 11.06
CA GLU A 141 -4.75 -3.73 11.40
C GLU A 141 -5.58 -3.76 10.11
N PHE A 142 -6.73 -4.42 10.15
CA PHE A 142 -7.66 -4.42 9.04
C PHE A 142 -9.07 -4.71 9.52
N THR A 143 -10.06 -4.27 8.75
CA THR A 143 -11.47 -4.60 8.96
C THR A 143 -11.96 -5.52 7.85
N ALA A 144 -13.06 -6.24 8.09
CA ALA A 144 -13.70 -7.04 7.04
C ALA A 144 -14.10 -6.19 5.82
N VAL A 145 -14.55 -4.95 6.05
CA VAL A 145 -14.91 -4.00 4.99
C VAL A 145 -13.69 -3.65 4.14
N LEU A 146 -12.56 -3.33 4.77
CA LEU A 146 -11.30 -3.05 4.06
C LEU A 146 -10.87 -4.23 3.18
N VAL A 147 -10.91 -5.46 3.73
CA VAL A 147 -10.58 -6.68 3.00
C VAL A 147 -11.51 -6.88 1.80
N MET A 148 -12.82 -6.69 1.97
CA MET A 148 -13.80 -6.79 0.89
C MET A 148 -13.57 -5.75 -0.19
N ASN A 149 -13.26 -4.51 0.17
CA ASN A 149 -12.98 -3.45 -0.78
C ASN A 149 -11.66 -3.71 -1.55
N LEU A 150 -10.61 -4.19 -0.89
CA LEU A 150 -9.37 -4.60 -1.56
C LEU A 150 -9.60 -5.77 -2.54
N LYS A 151 -10.46 -6.75 -2.19
CA LYS A 151 -10.87 -7.83 -3.12
C LYS A 151 -11.61 -7.27 -4.35
N LYS A 152 -12.52 -6.30 -4.15
CA LYS A 152 -13.18 -5.61 -5.28
C LYS A 152 -12.16 -4.91 -6.17
N ILE A 153 -11.19 -4.20 -5.59
CA ILE A 153 -10.11 -3.55 -6.34
C ILE A 153 -9.32 -4.60 -7.15
N ALA A 154 -8.90 -5.70 -6.53
CA ALA A 154 -8.15 -6.76 -7.21
C ALA A 154 -8.93 -7.32 -8.41
N ASN A 155 -10.23 -7.57 -8.24
CA ASN A 155 -11.11 -8.04 -9.32
C ASN A 155 -11.23 -7.01 -10.44
N ASN A 156 -11.41 -5.73 -10.11
CA ASN A 156 -11.50 -4.65 -11.09
C ASN A 156 -10.20 -4.51 -11.89
N LEU A 157 -9.05 -4.53 -11.21
CA LEU A 157 -7.72 -4.49 -11.83
C LEU A 157 -7.51 -5.67 -12.78
N TYR A 158 -7.82 -6.89 -12.32
CA TYR A 158 -7.74 -8.10 -13.13
C TYR A 158 -8.63 -8.02 -14.36
N ALA A 159 -9.90 -7.64 -14.19
CA ALA A 159 -10.85 -7.50 -15.28
C ALA A 159 -10.37 -6.47 -16.32
N THR A 160 -9.77 -5.35 -15.89
CA THR A 160 -9.19 -4.34 -16.79
C THR A 160 -7.94 -4.85 -17.52
N LEU A 161 -7.10 -5.65 -16.86
CA LEU A 161 -5.93 -6.27 -17.48
C LEU A 161 -6.29 -7.33 -18.53
N GLU A 162 -7.41 -8.06 -18.32
CA GLU A 162 -7.95 -9.07 -19.23
C GLU A 162 -8.75 -8.47 -20.41
N ARG A 163 -9.56 -7.44 -20.15
CA ARG A 163 -10.39 -6.76 -21.17
C ARG A 163 -9.63 -5.72 -21.98
N GLY A 164 -8.51 -5.22 -21.45
CA GLY A 164 -7.62 -4.32 -22.17
C GLY A 164 -7.17 -4.98 -23.48
N PRO A 165 -6.99 -4.24 -24.58
CA PRO A 165 -6.61 -4.85 -25.84
C PRO A 165 -5.35 -5.71 -25.66
N LYS A 166 -5.33 -6.89 -26.29
CA LYS A 166 -4.14 -7.73 -26.37
C LYS A 166 -3.14 -7.02 -27.28
N TRP A 167 -2.40 -6.07 -26.73
CA TRP A 167 -1.28 -5.40 -27.38
C TRP A 167 -0.06 -6.31 -27.41
#